data_AF-A0A9N8WG94-F1
#
_entry.id   AF-A0A9N8WG94-F1
#
_cell.length_a   1.000
_cell.length_b   1.000
_cell.length_c   1.000
_cell.angle_alpha   90.00
_cell.angle_beta   90.00
_cell.angle_gamma   90.00
#
_symmetry.space_group_name_H-M   'P 1'
#
loop_
_entity.id
_entity.type
_entity.pdbx_description
1 polymer ?
#
loop_
_entity_poly.entity_id
_entity_poly.type
_entity_poly.pdbx_seq_one_letter_code
_entity_poly.pdbx_strand_id
1 'polypeptide(L)' 'MFGPNVQLYAAKHPVQPEERANGKKFAFSIKIGNDVWIGGGTIICPRMAIGNEVRINISTKCFYEQ' A
#
# COMPACT_ATOMS: atom_id res chain seq x y z
N MET A 1 -13.60 5.59 1.58
CA MET A 1 -13.65 6.39 0.33
C MET A 1 -12.25 6.67 -0.17
N PHE A 2 -12.04 6.56 -1.49
CA PHE A 2 -10.77 6.84 -2.15
C PHE A 2 -10.86 8.15 -2.93
N GLY A 3 -9.89 9.05 -2.73
CA GLY A 3 -9.69 10.20 -3.59
C GLY A 3 -9.15 9.80 -4.97
N PRO A 4 -9.02 10.76 -5.90
CA PRO A 4 -8.51 10.49 -7.23
C PRO A 4 -7.07 9.97 -7.20
N ASN A 5 -6.72 9.04 -8.08
CA ASN A 5 -5.35 8.52 -8.24
C ASN A 5 -4.73 7.87 -6.99
N VAL A 6 -5.53 7.26 -6.11
CA VAL A 6 -5.01 6.40 -5.03
C VAL A 6 -4.49 5.09 -5.62
N GLN A 7 -3.33 4.65 -5.16
CA GLN A 7 -2.67 3.42 -5.60
C GLN A 7 -2.54 2.45 -4.43
N LEU A 8 -3.01 1.22 -4.63
CA LEU A 8 -2.91 0.12 -3.68
C LEU A 8 -1.99 -0.96 -4.24
N TYR A 9 -0.82 -1.15 -3.62
CA TYR A 9 0.15 -2.13 -4.05
C TYR A 9 0.20 -3.31 -3.08
N ALA A 10 -0.49 -4.40 -3.40
CA ALA A 10 -0.37 -5.66 -2.66
C ALA A 10 0.88 -6.46 -3.07
N ALA A 11 1.34 -6.26 -4.30
CA ALA A 11 2.47 -6.99 -4.88
C ALA A 11 3.81 -6.38 -4.50
N LYS A 12 4.82 -7.24 -4.32
CA LYS A 12 6.22 -6.84 -4.07
C LYS A 12 7.17 -7.80 -4.77
N HIS A 13 8.26 -7.25 -5.32
CA HIS A 13 9.40 -8.02 -5.77
C HIS A 13 10.49 -8.11 -4.70
N PRO A 14 11.26 -9.20 -4.68
CA PRO A 14 12.49 -9.27 -3.88
C PRO A 14 13.43 -8.09 -4.18
N VAL A 15 14.11 -7.64 -3.12
CA VAL A 15 15.18 -6.63 -3.25
C VAL A 15 16.38 -7.24 -3.98
N GLN A 16 16.71 -8.49 -3.64
CA GLN A 16 17.82 -9.22 -4.26
C GLN A 16 17.58 -9.43 -5.76
N PRO A 17 18.50 -8.97 -6.65
CA PRO A 17 18.32 -9.03 -8.09
C PRO A 17 18.15 -10.45 -8.64
N GLU A 18 18.91 -11.42 -8.12
CA GLU A 18 18.84 -12.82 -8.57
C GLU A 18 17.45 -13.43 -8.30
N GLU A 19 16.91 -13.21 -7.09
CA GLU A 19 15.55 -13.67 -6.77
C GLU A 19 14.49 -13.02 -7.67
N ARG A 20 14.65 -11.72 -7.96
CA ARG A 20 13.73 -10.98 -8.84
C ARG A 20 13.82 -11.46 -10.29
N ALA A 21 15.03 -11.74 -10.79
CA ALA A 21 15.27 -12.27 -12.14
C ALA A 21 14.66 -13.67 -12.31
N ASN A 22 14.65 -14.48 -11.25
CA ASN A 22 13.99 -15.79 -11.22
C ASN A 22 12.46 -15.70 -11.14
N GLY A 23 11.87 -14.50 -11.24
CA GLY A 23 10.43 -14.30 -11.29
C GLY A 23 9.72 -14.43 -9.94
N LYS A 24 10.46 -14.53 -8.81
CA LYS A 24 9.87 -14.60 -7.48
C LYS A 24 9.09 -13.32 -7.18
N LYS A 25 7.89 -13.49 -6.62
CA LYS A 25 6.94 -12.41 -6.29
C LYS A 25 6.30 -12.69 -4.94
N PHE A 26 6.00 -11.64 -4.20
CA PHE A 26 5.24 -11.71 -2.96
C PHE A 26 3.94 -10.94 -3.12
N ALA A 27 2.90 -11.40 -2.43
CA ALA A 27 1.65 -10.68 -2.26
C ALA A 27 1.38 -10.53 -0.77
N PHE A 28 1.08 -9.32 -0.33
CA PHE A 28 0.71 -9.03 1.05
C PHE A 28 -0.64 -8.33 1.07
N SER A 29 -1.47 -8.70 2.04
CA SER A 29 -2.77 -8.04 2.24
C SER A 29 -2.58 -6.57 2.58
N ILE A 30 -3.46 -5.71 2.06
CA ILE A 30 -3.72 -4.38 2.59
C ILE A 30 -5.07 -4.43 3.30
N LYS A 31 -5.13 -4.00 4.55
CA LYS A 31 -6.37 -3.95 5.33
C LYS A 31 -6.82 -2.51 5.48
N ILE A 32 -8.07 -2.22 5.16
CA ILE A 32 -8.68 -0.89 5.30
C ILE A 32 -9.93 -1.05 6.14
N GLY A 33 -10.00 -0.31 7.24
CA GLY A 33 -11.14 -0.31 8.16
C GLY A 33 -12.37 0.42 7.61
N ASN A 34 -13.38 0.55 8.46
CA ASN A 34 -14.62 1.26 8.16
C ASN A 34 -14.41 2.78 8.26
N ASP A 35 -15.21 3.54 7.50
CA ASP A 35 -15.25 5.01 7.56
C ASP A 35 -13.90 5.72 7.33
N VAL A 36 -13.03 5.12 6.53
CA VAL A 36 -11.72 5.67 6.16
C VAL A 36 -11.83 6.62 4.97
N TRP A 37 -11.14 7.76 5.02
CA TRP A 37 -10.90 8.62 3.85
C TRP A 37 -9.42 8.61 3.46
N ILE A 38 -9.14 8.24 2.21
CA ILE A 38 -7.79 8.23 1.65
C ILE A 38 -7.70 9.36 0.63
N GLY A 39 -6.92 10.39 0.94
CA GLY A 39 -6.69 11.55 0.09
C GLY A 39 -6.11 11.16 -1.28
N GLY A 40 -6.39 11.98 -2.30
CA GLY A 40 -5.95 11.71 -3.67
C GLY A 40 -4.43 11.57 -3.82
N GLY A 41 -3.97 10.82 -4.82
CA GLY A 41 -2.54 10.60 -5.08
C GLY A 41 -1.81 9.78 -4.00
N THR A 42 -2.51 9.26 -2.98
CA THR A 42 -1.90 8.44 -1.93
C THR A 42 -1.42 7.11 -2.48
N ILE A 43 -0.26 6.65 -2.01
CA ILE A 43 0.30 5.33 -2.31
C ILE A 43 0.31 4.49 -1.03
N ILE A 44 -0.38 3.35 -1.04
CA ILE A 44 -0.40 2.39 0.06
C ILE A 44 0.39 1.15 -0.36
N CYS A 45 1.50 0.92 0.33
CA CYS A 45 2.42 -0.19 0.08
C CYS A 45 1.90 -1.53 0.65
N PRO A 46 2.54 -2.64 0.28
CA PRO A 46 2.13 -3.96 0.75
C PRO A 46 2.18 -4.07 2.28
N ARG A 47 1.30 -4.89 2.85
CA ARG A 47 1.23 -5.22 4.30
C ARG A 47 0.70 -4.10 5.21
N MET A 48 0.22 -2.99 4.65
CA MET A 48 -0.37 -1.91 5.43
C MET A 48 -1.74 -2.29 6.02
N ALA A 49 -2.01 -1.78 7.23
CA ALA A 49 -3.32 -1.80 7.85
C ALA A 49 -3.73 -0.38 8.24
N ILE A 50 -4.90 0.05 7.80
CA ILE A 50 -5.50 1.35 8.14
C ILE A 50 -6.71 1.07 9.04
N GLY A 51 -6.71 1.64 10.24
CA GLY A 51 -7.79 1.50 11.21
C GLY A 51 -9.06 2.23 10.81
N ASN A 52 -10.13 2.02 11.58
CA ASN A 52 -11.41 2.69 11.37
C ASN A 52 -11.30 4.21 11.55
N GLU A 53 -12.14 4.97 10.85
CA GLU A 53 -12.28 6.44 10.98
C GLU A 53 -11.02 7.26 10.66
N VAL A 54 -9.97 6.62 10.13
CA VAL A 54 -8.71 7.28 9.77
C VAL A 54 -8.89 8.16 8.54
N ARG A 55 -8.26 9.35 8.58
CA ARG A 55 -8.14 10.26 7.43
C ARG A 55 -6.68 10.36 7.01
N ILE A 56 -6.38 9.97 5.78
CA ILE A 56 -5.05 10.09 5.18
C ILE A 56 -5.04 11.32 4.28
N ASN A 57 -4.05 12.20 4.49
CA ASN A 57 -3.87 13.40 3.68
C ASN A 57 -3.53 13.09 2.23
N ILE A 58 -3.72 14.08 1.35
CA ILE A 58 -3.39 14.01 -0.06
C ILE A 58 -1.88 13.74 -0.28
N SER A 59 -1.55 12.95 -1.30
CA SER A 59 -0.18 12.62 -1.71
C SER A 59 0.67 11.95 -0.64
N THR A 60 0.04 11.26 0.32
CA THR A 60 0.75 10.51 1.37
C THR A 60 1.34 9.21 0.82
N LYS A 61 2.53 8.83 1.31
CA LYS A 61 3.09 7.48 1.09
C LYS A 61 3.02 6.69 2.38
N CYS A 62 2.24 5.61 2.39
CA CYS A 62 2.11 4.71 3.52
C CYS A 62 2.97 3.47 3.27
N PHE A 63 4.04 3.30 4.04
CA PHE A 63 4.94 2.16 3.96
C PHE A 63 5.30 1.64 5.35
N TYR A 64 5.63 0.36 5.40
CA TYR A 64 6.25 -0.27 6.56
C TYR A 64 7.77 -0.20 6.37
N GLU A 65 8.51 0.30 7.36
CA GLU A 65 9.98 0.24 7.34
C GLU A 65 10.42 -1.23 7.41
N GLN A 66 11.33 -1.61 6.53
CA GLN A 66 11.91 -2.96 6.50
C GLN A 66 13.19 -3.01 7.30
#